data_AF-A0A9X3X1M4-F1
#
_entry.id   AF-A0A9X3X1M4-F1
#
_cell.length_a   1.000
_cell.length_b   1.000
_cell.length_c   1.000
_cell.angle_alpha   90.00
_cell.angle_beta   90.00
_cell.angle_gamma   90.00
#
_symmetry.space_group_name_H-M   'P 1'
#
loop_
_entity.id
_entity.type
_entity.pdbx_description
1 polymer ?
#
loop_
_entity_poly.entity_id
_entity_poly.type
_entity_poly.pdbx_seq_one_letter_code
_entity_poly.pdbx_strand_id
1 'polypeptide(L)'
;MLKNLSHEDRLQVMRFVCSFAWADLEVKPKERALVHKMVKEFQLDPDEAKQVEGWLQVPPRAEEVDPATIPAAHRKMVLDAARRIIKADGNVDPEEAESFELLEQLLA
;
A
#
# COMPACT_ATOMS: atom_id res chain seq x y z
N MET A 1 6.05 -13.28 -9.82
CA MET A 1 5.17 -12.21 -10.34
C MET A 1 5.63 -10.81 -9.93
N LEU A 2 6.32 -10.63 -8.79
CA LEU A 2 6.84 -9.33 -8.32
C LEU A 2 8.13 -8.84 -9.01
N LYS A 3 8.81 -9.70 -9.77
CA LYS A 3 10.13 -9.43 -10.39
C LYS A 3 10.08 -8.53 -11.64
N ASN A 4 8.88 -8.17 -12.10
CA ASN A 4 8.70 -7.40 -13.34
C ASN A 4 8.32 -5.93 -13.10
N LEU A 5 8.18 -5.50 -11.85
CA LEU A 5 7.93 -4.10 -11.53
C LEU A 5 9.22 -3.29 -11.64
N SER A 6 9.12 -2.08 -12.19
CA SER A 6 10.18 -1.09 -12.03
C SER A 6 10.33 -0.69 -10.56
N HIS A 7 11.45 -0.05 -10.22
CA HIS A 7 11.64 0.54 -8.88
C HIS A 7 10.51 1.52 -8.55
N GLU A 8 10.17 2.39 -9.50
CA GLU A 8 9.10 3.39 -9.36
C GLU A 8 7.74 2.73 -9.11
N ASP A 9 7.39 1.68 -9.84
CA ASP A 9 6.13 0.95 -9.65
C ASP A 9 6.04 0.33 -8.24
N ARG A 10 7.13 -0.30 -7.76
CA ARG A 10 7.16 -0.91 -6.42
C ARG A 10 6.92 0.13 -5.34
N LEU A 11 7.61 1.26 -5.46
CA LEU A 11 7.52 2.35 -4.50
C LEU A 11 6.12 2.99 -4.54
N GLN A 12 5.51 3.10 -5.72
CA GLN A 12 4.13 3.54 -5.88
C GLN A 12 3.15 2.58 -5.19
N VAL A 13 3.29 1.26 -5.37
CA VAL A 13 2.48 0.27 -4.64
C VAL A 13 2.61 0.45 -3.13
N MET A 14 3.85 0.61 -2.62
CA MET A 14 4.08 0.81 -1.19
C MET A 14 3.47 2.12 -0.68
N ARG A 15 3.46 3.18 -1.50
CA ARG A 15 2.82 4.45 -1.16
C ARG A 15 1.32 4.29 -0.95
N PHE A 16 0.65 3.59 -1.87
CA PHE A 16 -0.77 3.26 -1.70
C PHE A 16 -0.98 2.46 -0.43
N VAL A 17 -0.24 1.37 -0.26
CA VAL A 17 -0.34 0.51 0.92
C VAL A 17 -0.21 1.30 2.21
N CYS A 18 0.77 2.20 2.32
CA CYS A 18 0.92 3.05 3.50
C CYS A 18 -0.22 4.05 3.66
N SER A 19 -0.73 4.65 2.56
CA SER A 19 -1.91 5.52 2.64
C SER A 19 -3.14 4.79 3.18
N PHE A 20 -3.33 3.52 2.82
CA PHE A 20 -4.42 2.69 3.32
C PHE A 20 -4.27 2.34 4.80
N ALA A 21 -3.05 2.05 5.25
CA ALA A 21 -2.77 1.82 6.66
C ALA A 21 -3.00 3.05 7.56
N TRP A 22 -3.27 4.22 6.98
CA TRP A 22 -3.63 5.44 7.71
C TRP A 22 -5.13 5.78 7.61
N ALA A 23 -5.97 4.89 7.06
CA ALA A 23 -7.40 5.14 6.85
C ALA A 23 -8.13 5.46 8.18
N ASP A 24 -7.76 4.79 9.27
CA ASP A 24 -8.28 5.00 10.63
C ASP A 24 -7.46 6.01 11.46
N LEU A 25 -6.55 6.76 10.80
CA LEU A 25 -5.59 7.69 11.40
C LEU A 25 -4.56 7.05 12.36
N GLU A 26 -4.40 5.72 12.38
CA GLU A 26 -3.40 5.03 13.20
C GLU A 26 -2.84 3.75 12.54
N VAL A 27 -1.54 3.71 12.26
CA VAL A 27 -0.89 2.46 11.79
C VAL A 27 -0.62 1.51 12.97
N LYS A 28 -1.34 0.40 13.04
CA LYS A 28 -1.19 -0.62 14.10
C LYS A 28 0.11 -1.43 13.93
N PRO A 29 0.66 -2.01 15.03
CA PRO A 29 1.89 -2.81 14.96
C PRO A 29 1.83 -3.99 13.98
N LYS A 30 0.66 -4.61 13.81
CA LYS A 30 0.47 -5.73 12.86
C LYS A 30 0.57 -5.26 11.41
N GLU A 31 -0.01 -4.11 11.09
CA GLU A 31 0.04 -3.51 9.76
C GLU A 31 1.47 -3.08 9.42
N ARG A 32 2.16 -2.43 10.37
CA ARG A 32 3.58 -2.09 10.24
C ARG A 32 4.44 -3.32 9.95
N ALA A 33 4.23 -4.41 10.68
CA ALA A 33 4.96 -5.66 10.44
C ALA A 33 4.67 -6.26 9.05
N LEU A 34 3.43 -6.13 8.55
CA LEU A 34 3.08 -6.57 7.21
C LEU A 34 3.72 -5.70 6.13
N VAL A 35 3.74 -4.37 6.31
CA VAL A 35 4.45 -3.44 5.41
C VAL A 35 5.94 -3.80 5.36
N HIS A 36 6.58 -4.05 6.50
CA HIS A 36 7.98 -4.51 6.54
C HIS A 36 8.21 -5.84 5.81
N LYS A 37 7.24 -6.76 5.87
CA LYS A 37 7.30 -8.01 5.12
C LYS A 37 7.20 -7.74 3.61
N MET A 38 6.33 -6.81 3.20
CA MET A 38 6.17 -6.42 1.80
C MET A 38 7.41 -5.73 1.23
N VAL A 39 8.08 -4.85 2.00
CA VAL A 39 9.38 -4.26 1.64
C VAL A 39 10.39 -5.36 1.25
N LYS A 40 10.45 -6.44 2.04
CA LYS A 40 11.32 -7.60 1.76
C LYS A 40 10.86 -8.42 0.55
N GLU A 41 9.55 -8.66 0.42
CA GLU A 41 8.97 -9.41 -0.71
C GLU A 41 9.17 -8.68 -2.05
N PHE A 42 9.11 -7.35 -2.04
CA PHE A 42 9.30 -6.49 -3.20
C PHE A 42 10.78 -6.17 -3.46
N GLN A 43 11.69 -6.60 -2.57
CA GLN A 43 13.13 -6.40 -2.68
C GLN A 43 13.49 -4.91 -2.84
N LEU A 44 12.83 -4.05 -2.06
CA LEU A 44 13.16 -2.63 -2.03
C LEU A 44 14.59 -2.44 -1.55
N ASP A 45 15.30 -1.52 -2.18
CA ASP A 45 16.62 -1.11 -1.75
C ASP A 45 16.56 -0.31 -0.43
N PRO A 46 17.71 -0.04 0.22
CA PRO A 46 17.74 0.64 1.51
C PRO A 46 17.12 2.04 1.50
N ASP A 47 17.21 2.79 0.40
CA ASP A 47 16.65 4.13 0.29
C ASP A 47 15.13 4.07 0.10
N GLU A 48 14.65 3.15 -0.73
CA GLU A 48 13.22 2.87 -0.88
C GLU A 48 12.59 2.40 0.44
N ALA A 49 13.25 1.49 1.16
CA ALA A 49 12.79 1.00 2.45
C ALA A 49 12.71 2.14 3.49
N LYS A 50 13.69 3.05 3.49
CA LYS A 50 13.68 4.23 4.37
C LYS A 50 12.53 5.18 4.05
N GLN A 51 12.18 5.32 2.77
CA GLN A 51 11.03 6.13 2.37
C GLN A 51 9.71 5.52 2.86
N VAL A 52 9.56 4.19 2.77
CA VAL A 52 8.41 3.47 3.33
C VAL A 52 8.33 3.64 4.85
N GLU A 53 9.45 3.59 5.57
CA GLU A 53 9.47 3.89 7.00
C GLU A 53 8.99 5.31 7.32
N GLY A 54 9.33 6.28 6.46
CA GLY A 54 8.81 7.64 6.56
C GLY A 54 7.28 7.68 6.47
N TRP A 55 6.71 6.93 5.52
CA TRP A 55 5.26 6.84 5.34
C TRP A 55 4.55 6.13 6.49
N LEU A 56 5.22 5.22 7.18
CA LEU A 56 4.70 4.56 8.38
C LEU A 56 4.72 5.48 9.62
N GLN A 57 5.40 6.62 9.56
CA GLN A 57 5.44 7.64 10.62
C GLN A 57 4.49 8.80 10.32
N VAL A 58 4.38 9.19 9.04
CA VAL A 58 3.51 10.26 8.56
C VAL A 58 2.93 9.81 7.22
N PRO A 59 1.60 9.86 7.01
CA PRO A 59 1.01 9.41 5.75
C PRO A 59 1.61 10.16 4.54
N PRO A 60 1.67 9.52 3.36
CA PRO A 60 1.96 10.22 2.11
C PRO A 60 0.96 11.37 1.91
N ARG A 61 1.36 12.44 1.19
CA ARG A 61 0.40 13.51 0.88
C ARG A 61 -0.65 12.99 -0.09
N ALA A 62 -1.90 13.44 0.08
CA ALA A 62 -3.00 13.04 -0.79
C ALA A 62 -2.72 13.33 -2.28
N GLU A 63 -2.01 14.42 -2.59
CA GLU A 63 -1.59 14.78 -3.96
C GLU A 63 -0.57 13.80 -4.58
N GLU A 64 0.13 13.02 -3.74
CA GLU A 64 1.15 12.05 -4.18
C GLU A 64 0.57 10.63 -4.36
N VAL A 65 -0.73 10.46 -4.11
CA VAL A 65 -1.47 9.19 -4.10
C VAL A 65 -2.62 9.27 -5.10
N ASP A 66 -2.32 9.08 -6.39
CA ASP A 66 -3.33 9.05 -7.47
C ASP A 66 -3.48 7.63 -8.05
N PRO A 67 -4.56 6.89 -7.73
CA PRO A 67 -4.77 5.54 -8.23
C PRO A 67 -4.74 5.43 -9.76
N ALA A 68 -5.13 6.49 -10.47
CA ALA A 68 -5.18 6.50 -11.93
C ALA A 68 -3.79 6.40 -12.58
N THR A 69 -2.73 6.75 -11.84
CA THR A 69 -1.34 6.63 -12.28
C THR A 69 -0.81 5.20 -12.26
N ILE A 70 -1.54 4.24 -11.66
CA ILE A 70 -1.12 2.83 -11.61
C ILE A 70 -1.36 2.19 -12.99
N PRO A 71 -0.32 1.64 -13.65
CA PRO A 71 -0.48 0.93 -14.91
C PRO A 71 -1.47 -0.24 -14.78
N ALA A 72 -2.34 -0.43 -15.78
CA ALA A 72 -3.38 -1.47 -15.78
C ALA A 72 -2.85 -2.87 -15.44
N ALA A 73 -1.64 -3.20 -15.92
CA ALA A 73 -0.96 -4.47 -15.63
C ALA A 73 -0.64 -4.67 -14.14
N HIS A 74 -0.52 -3.60 -13.37
CA HIS A 74 -0.12 -3.61 -11.96
C HIS A 74 -1.30 -3.46 -11.00
N ARG A 75 -2.47 -2.99 -11.48
CA ARG A 75 -3.66 -2.73 -10.64
C ARG A 75 -4.11 -3.91 -9.79
N LYS A 76 -4.16 -5.11 -10.38
CA LYS A 76 -4.50 -6.34 -9.63
C LYS A 76 -3.56 -6.58 -8.46
N MET A 77 -2.28 -6.31 -8.64
CA MET A 77 -1.28 -6.49 -7.59
C MET A 77 -1.47 -5.46 -6.47
N VAL A 78 -1.77 -4.20 -6.82
CA VAL A 78 -2.08 -3.16 -5.83
C VAL A 78 -3.33 -3.53 -5.02
N LEU A 79 -4.38 -4.01 -5.68
CA LEU A 79 -5.59 -4.48 -5.01
C LEU A 79 -5.31 -5.68 -4.08
N ASP A 80 -4.54 -6.66 -4.53
CA ASP A 80 -4.15 -7.82 -3.70
C ASP A 80 -3.31 -7.40 -2.49
N ALA A 81 -2.42 -6.40 -2.67
CA ALA A 81 -1.60 -5.81 -1.62
C ALA A 81 -2.43 -5.03 -0.59
N ALA A 82 -3.29 -4.11 -1.03
CA ALA A 82 -4.19 -3.35 -0.16
C ALA A 82 -5.13 -4.29 0.61
N ARG A 83 -5.69 -5.31 -0.07
CA ARG A 83 -6.53 -6.33 0.55
C ARG A 83 -5.82 -7.14 1.64
N ARG A 84 -4.51 -7.37 1.50
CA ARG A 84 -3.71 -8.05 2.54
C ARG A 84 -3.53 -7.17 3.78
N ILE A 85 -3.40 -5.87 3.60
CA ILE A 85 -3.16 -4.88 4.67
C ILE A 85 -4.40 -4.73 5.53
N ILE A 86 -5.54 -4.42 4.91
CA ILE A 86 -6.82 -4.27 5.64
C ILE A 86 -7.29 -5.58 6.30
N LYS A 87 -6.72 -6.73 5.91
CA LYS A 87 -7.03 -8.04 6.51
C LYS A 87 -5.97 -8.51 7.51
N ALA A 88 -4.93 -7.71 7.77
CA ALA A 88 -3.76 -8.15 8.52
C ALA A 88 -4.08 -8.46 9.98
N ASP A 89 -5.06 -7.78 10.57
CA ASP A 89 -5.42 -7.92 11.97
C ASP A 89 -6.56 -8.93 12.23
N GLY A 90 -7.25 -9.37 11.18
CA GLY A 90 -8.31 -10.38 11.19
C GLY A 90 -9.73 -9.82 11.04
N ASN A 91 -9.92 -8.49 11.06
CA ASN A 91 -11.20 -7.83 10.86
C ASN A 91 -11.02 -6.61 9.97
N VAL A 92 -11.81 -6.48 8.91
CA VAL A 92 -11.83 -5.24 8.12
C VAL A 92 -12.88 -4.33 8.73
N ASP A 93 -12.50 -3.14 9.17
CA ASP A 93 -13.47 -2.16 9.66
C ASP A 93 -14.21 -1.46 8.49
N PRO A 94 -15.34 -0.78 8.75
CA PRO A 94 -16.13 -0.15 7.68
C PRO A 94 -15.35 0.90 6.89
N GLU A 95 -14.45 1.64 7.53
CA GLU A 95 -13.66 2.72 6.90
C GLU A 95 -12.61 2.13 5.95
N GLU A 96 -11.93 1.06 6.36
CA GLU A 96 -11.03 0.27 5.51
C GLU A 96 -11.77 -0.36 4.32
N ALA A 97 -12.97 -0.91 4.57
CA ALA A 97 -13.79 -1.53 3.53
C ALA A 97 -14.26 -0.51 2.48
N GLU A 98 -14.75 0.66 2.93
CA GLU A 98 -15.18 1.75 2.04
C GLU A 98 -13.99 2.27 1.21
N SER A 99 -12.85 2.51 1.86
CA SER A 99 -11.63 2.95 1.18
C SER A 99 -11.18 1.93 0.12
N PHE A 100 -11.26 0.64 0.43
CA PHE A 100 -10.86 -0.43 -0.48
C PHE A 100 -11.85 -0.58 -1.66
N GLU A 101 -13.15 -0.44 -1.42
CA GLU A 101 -14.16 -0.46 -2.48
C GLU A 101 -13.96 0.73 -3.44
N LEU A 102 -13.67 1.93 -2.91
CA LEU A 102 -13.34 3.10 -3.72
C LEU A 102 -12.10 2.84 -4.59
N LEU A 103 -11.06 2.22 -4.04
CA LEU A 103 -9.88 1.83 -4.81
C LEU A 103 -10.22 0.84 -5.92
N GLU A 104 -11.04 -0.18 -5.64
CA GLU A 104 -11.50 -1.14 -6.65
C GLU A 104 -12.25 -0.42 -7.79
N GLN A 105 -13.10 0.55 -7.49
CA GLN A 105 -13.82 1.33 -8.50
C GLN A 105 -12.90 2.23 -9.33
N LEU A 106 -11.90 2.86 -8.71
CA LEU A 106 -10.93 3.72 -9.42
C LEU A 106 -9.95 2.93 -10.30
N LEU A 107 -9.74 1.64 -9.98
CA LEU A 107 -8.82 0.76 -10.69
C LEU A 107 -9.51 -0.22 -11.66
N ALA A 108 -10.85 -0.22 -11.71
CA ALA A 108 -11.63 -0.94 -12.73
C ALA A 108 -11.32 -0.46 -14.16
#